data_AF-A0A536NEJ2-F1
#
_entry.id   AF-A0A536NEJ2-F1
#
_cell.length_a   1.000
_cell.length_b   1.000
_cell.length_c   1.000
_cell.angle_alpha   90.00
_cell.angle_beta   90.00
_cell.angle_gamma   90.00
#
_symmetry.space_group_name_H-M   'P 1'
#
loop_
_entity.id
_entity.type
_entity.pdbx_description
1 polymer ?
#
loop_
_entity_poly.entity_id
_entity_poly.type
_entity_poly.pdbx_seq_one_letter_code
_entity_poly.pdbx_strand_id
1 'polypeptide(L)'
;MSRAGLAPLGAGVLALVLGTVLGWDPTILKVLVAPPELIRAGLVGIAVVAGIGLLIAAVQRLDEGSETDGTRDLPGMVRGIRLSFLAVAAFAAAAGWVLAHPLPIVVALIIAGVDVIETSFLLLVVTVRRR
;
A
#
# COMPACT_ATOMS: atom_id res chain seq x y z
N MET A 1 -21.56 -8.77 4.17
CA MET A 1 -20.13 -8.37 4.28
C MET A 1 -19.77 -8.36 5.76
N SER A 2 -18.80 -9.15 6.21
CA SER A 2 -18.34 -9.08 7.60
C SER A 2 -17.63 -7.73 7.82
N ARG A 3 -17.68 -7.19 9.06
CA ARG A 3 -17.02 -5.92 9.42
C ARG A 3 -15.53 -5.86 9.01
N ALA A 4 -14.88 -7.02 8.88
CA ALA A 4 -13.50 -7.17 8.43
C ALA A 4 -13.24 -6.77 6.96
N GLY A 5 -14.25 -6.83 6.07
CA GLY A 5 -14.10 -6.42 4.66
C GLY A 5 -14.21 -4.92 4.43
N LEU A 6 -14.88 -4.19 5.33
CA LEU A 6 -15.08 -2.74 5.23
C LEU A 6 -13.88 -1.94 5.75
N ALA A 7 -13.15 -2.47 6.73
CA ALA A 7 -11.97 -1.83 7.32
C ALA A 7 -10.85 -1.51 6.30
N PRO A 8 -10.42 -2.44 5.42
CA PRO A 8 -9.39 -2.13 4.41
C PRO A 8 -9.90 -1.13 3.36
N LEU A 9 -11.15 -1.23 2.91
CA LEU A 9 -11.75 -0.27 1.99
C LEU A 9 -11.76 1.15 2.58
N GLY A 10 -12.20 1.29 3.83
CA GLY A 10 -12.17 2.56 4.55
C GLY A 10 -10.75 3.12 4.68
N ALA A 11 -9.76 2.27 4.95
CA ALA A 11 -8.36 2.67 5.01
C ALA A 11 -7.82 3.15 3.65
N GLY A 12 -8.19 2.49 2.54
CA GLY A 12 -7.80 2.90 1.19
C GLY A 12 -8.40 4.24 0.78
N VAL A 13 -9.70 4.43 1.03
CA VAL A 13 -10.38 5.71 0.78
C VAL A 13 -9.78 6.82 1.63
N LEU A 14 -9.52 6.56 2.91
CA LEU A 14 -8.91 7.52 3.82
C LEU A 14 -7.48 7.89 3.36
N ALA A 15 -6.67 6.91 2.94
CA ALA A 15 -5.34 7.15 2.40
C ALA A 15 -5.38 8.00 1.12
N LEU A 16 -6.35 7.74 0.23
CA LEU A 16 -6.54 8.52 -0.99
C LEU A 16 -6.93 9.97 -0.66
N VAL A 17 -7.94 10.16 0.21
CA VAL A 17 -8.40 11.48 0.63
C VAL A 17 -7.29 12.25 1.33
N LEU A 18 -6.55 11.63 2.24
CA LEU A 18 -5.41 12.25 2.89
C LEU A 18 -4.31 12.59 1.88
N GLY A 19 -4.00 11.70 0.93
CA GLY A 19 -3.03 11.99 -0.14
C GLY A 19 -3.43 13.18 -1.00
N THR A 20 -4.71 13.27 -1.38
CA THR A 20 -5.23 14.38 -2.18
C THR A 20 -5.24 15.69 -1.40
N VAL A 21 -5.69 15.67 -0.14
CA VAL A 21 -5.76 16.88 0.71
C VAL A 21 -4.36 17.36 1.09
N LEU A 22 -3.46 16.45 1.48
CA LEU A 22 -2.07 16.78 1.79
C LEU A 22 -1.33 17.30 0.55
N GLY A 23 -1.63 16.77 -0.64
CA GLY A 23 -1.06 17.25 -1.90
C GLY A 23 -1.48 18.67 -2.28
N TRP A 24 -2.59 19.18 -1.74
CA TRP A 24 -3.15 20.49 -2.08
C TRP A 24 -2.52 21.64 -1.27
N ASP A 25 -2.08 21.38 -0.03
CA ASP A 25 -1.51 22.43 0.85
C ASP A 25 0.04 22.37 0.90
N PRO A 26 0.74 23.33 0.26
CA PRO A 26 2.20 23.37 0.25
C PRO A 26 2.81 23.63 1.64
N THR A 27 2.05 24.16 2.59
CA THR A 27 2.49 24.42 3.97
C THR A 27 2.57 23.12 4.75
N ILE A 28 1.55 22.27 4.63
CA ILE A 28 1.50 20.96 5.30
C ILE A 28 2.57 20.02 4.72
N LEU A 29 2.78 20.05 3.40
CA LEU A 29 3.83 19.28 2.75
C LEU A 29 5.23 19.63 3.28
N LYS A 30 5.53 20.90 3.54
CA LYS A 30 6.83 21.31 4.09
C LYS A 30 7.10 20.71 5.47
N VAL A 31 6.09 20.65 6.33
CA VAL A 31 6.19 20.06 7.67
C VAL A 31 6.36 18.55 7.59
N LEU A 32 5.62 17.88 6.69
CA LEU A 32 5.64 16.42 6.53
C LEU A 32 6.95 15.90 5.93
N VAL A 33 7.55 16.67 5.03
CA VAL A 33 8.74 16.29 4.26
C VAL A 33 10.04 16.62 5.00
N ALA A 34 10.03 17.61 5.88
CA ALA A 34 11.19 18.02 6.67
C ALA A 34 11.00 17.81 8.19
N PRO A 35 10.74 16.58 8.66
CA PRO A 35 10.73 16.30 10.10
C PRO A 35 12.17 16.36 10.67
N PRO A 36 12.31 16.54 12.00
CA PRO A 36 13.60 16.46 12.69
C PRO A 36 14.38 15.19 12.32
N GLU A 37 15.72 15.29 12.28
CA GLU A 37 16.60 14.25 11.69
C GLU A 37 16.38 12.85 12.27
N LEU A 38 16.21 12.74 13.59
CA LEU A 38 15.90 11.49 14.29
C LEU A 38 14.57 10.88 13.84
N ILE A 39 13.53 11.70 13.70
CA ILE A 39 12.20 11.25 13.26
C ILE A 39 12.27 10.81 11.80
N ARG A 40 12.95 11.58 10.95
CA ARG A 40 13.16 11.23 9.54
C ARG A 40 13.86 9.88 9.39
N ALA A 41 14.95 9.65 10.13
CA ALA A 41 15.67 8.38 10.11
C ALA A 41 14.78 7.22 10.57
N GLY A 42 13.96 7.43 11.61
CA GLY A 42 12.98 6.46 12.08
C GLY A 42 11.92 6.12 11.03
N LEU A 43 11.32 7.13 10.39
CA LEU A 43 10.31 6.96 9.34
C LEU A 43 10.86 6.21 8.13
N VAL A 44 12.07 6.57 7.68
CA VAL A 44 12.77 5.87 6.59
C VAL A 44 13.04 4.42 6.98
N GLY A 45 13.59 4.18 8.17
CA GLY A 45 13.88 2.83 8.65
C GLY A 45 12.63 1.95 8.71
N ILE A 46 11.54 2.46 9.31
CA ILE A 46 10.25 1.76 9.38
C ILE A 46 9.72 1.46 7.99
N ALA A 47 9.75 2.43 7.07
CA ALA A 47 9.24 2.27 5.72
C ALA A 47 10.04 1.24 4.91
N VAL A 48 11.37 1.22 5.05
CA VAL A 48 12.23 0.23 4.41
C VAL A 48 11.97 -1.17 4.98
N VAL A 49 11.92 -1.33 6.30
CA VAL A 49 11.64 -2.62 6.95
C VAL A 49 10.25 -3.13 6.56
N ALA A 50 9.24 -2.26 6.57
CA ALA A 50 7.90 -2.59 6.11
C ALA A 50 7.88 -2.99 4.64
N GLY A 51 8.56 -2.24 3.76
CA GLY A 51 8.66 -2.55 2.33
C GLY A 51 9.28 -3.92 2.07
N ILE A 52 10.38 -4.25 2.75
CA ILE A 52 11.03 -5.57 2.66
C ILE A 52 10.10 -6.67 3.17
N GLY A 53 9.49 -6.49 4.35
CA GLY A 53 8.58 -7.48 4.93
C GLY A 53 7.36 -7.75 4.04
N LEU A 54 6.77 -6.69 3.47
CA LEU A 54 5.67 -6.79 2.52
C LEU A 54 6.09 -7.51 1.23
N LEU A 55 7.29 -7.26 0.72
CA LEU A 55 7.80 -7.92 -0.48
C LEU A 55 8.05 -9.43 -0.23
N ILE A 56 8.63 -9.79 0.91
CA ILE A 56 8.83 -11.20 1.30
C ILE A 56 7.47 -11.89 1.40
N ALA A 57 6.50 -11.28 2.08
CA ALA A 57 5.16 -11.81 2.21
C ALA A 57 4.45 -11.94 0.84
N ALA A 58 4.66 -10.97 -0.07
CA ALA A 58 4.13 -11.02 -1.42
C ALA A 58 4.67 -12.24 -2.20
N VAL A 59 5.98 -12.46 -2.14
CA VAL A 59 6.64 -13.59 -2.83
C VAL A 59 6.13 -14.92 -2.28
N GLN A 60 6.13 -15.10 -0.95
CA GLN A 60 5.62 -16.31 -0.31
C GLN A 60 4.17 -16.61 -0.73
N ARG A 61 3.32 -15.57 -0.77
CA ARG A 61 1.91 -15.71 -1.14
C ARG A 61 1.71 -16.10 -2.61
N LEU A 62 2.53 -15.53 -3.50
CA LEU A 62 2.48 -15.84 -4.93
C LEU A 62 2.97 -17.25 -5.22
N ASP A 63 3.96 -17.72 -4.46
CA ASP A 63 4.51 -19.07 -4.53
C ASP A 63 3.47 -20.12 -4.07
N GLU A 64 2.87 -19.91 -2.87
CA GLU A 64 1.77 -20.74 -2.34
C GLU A 64 0.60 -20.89 -3.34
N GLY A 65 0.24 -19.79 -4.01
CA GLY A 65 -0.86 -19.74 -4.97
C GLY A 65 -0.58 -20.47 -6.29
N SER A 66 0.69 -20.78 -6.58
CA SER A 66 1.10 -21.51 -7.79
C SER A 66 0.96 -23.04 -7.64
N GLU A 67 0.99 -23.57 -6.42
CA GLU A 67 1.00 -25.03 -6.15
C GLU A 67 -0.38 -25.64 -5.90
N THR A 68 -1.46 -24.85 -5.84
CA THR A 68 -2.79 -25.36 -5.46
C THR A 68 -3.51 -26.09 -6.62
N ASP A 69 -3.36 -27.42 -6.67
CA ASP A 69 -4.36 -28.40 -7.13
C ASP A 69 -5.06 -28.13 -8.49
N GLY A 70 -4.29 -27.69 -9.50
CA GLY A 70 -4.77 -27.50 -10.87
C GLY A 70 -5.80 -26.39 -11.08
N THR A 71 -6.19 -25.67 -10.01
CA THR A 71 -7.12 -24.54 -10.06
C THR A 71 -6.42 -23.28 -9.55
N ARG A 72 -6.26 -22.28 -10.43
CA ARG A 72 -5.57 -21.02 -10.06
C ARG A 72 -6.27 -20.35 -8.87
N ASP A 73 -5.57 -20.19 -7.75
CA ASP A 73 -6.04 -19.41 -6.60
C ASP A 73 -5.96 -17.89 -6.89
N LEU A 74 -6.92 -17.40 -7.67
CA LEU A 74 -7.02 -15.99 -8.03
C LEU A 74 -7.11 -15.06 -6.79
N PRO A 75 -7.92 -15.35 -5.74
CA PRO A 75 -7.91 -14.56 -4.51
C PRO A 75 -6.54 -14.48 -3.82
N GLY A 76 -5.81 -15.60 -3.75
CA GLY A 76 -4.45 -15.64 -3.19
C GLY A 76 -3.48 -14.77 -3.99
N MET A 77 -3.51 -14.92 -5.32
CA MET A 77 -2.68 -14.14 -6.24
C MET A 77 -2.95 -12.63 -6.12
N VAL A 78 -4.22 -12.20 -6.11
CA VAL A 78 -4.61 -10.79 -5.96
C VAL A 78 -4.09 -10.21 -4.63
N ARG A 79 -4.14 -10.98 -3.54
CA ARG A 79 -3.57 -10.55 -2.25
C ARG A 79 -2.04 -10.45 -2.28
N GLY A 80 -1.36 -11.35 -3.00
CA GLY A 80 0.09 -11.29 -3.19
C GLY A 80 0.50 -10.04 -3.97
N ILE A 81 -0.21 -9.73 -5.06
CA ILE A 81 0.01 -8.52 -5.85
C ILE A 81 -0.22 -7.25 -5.02
N ARG A 82 -1.26 -7.22 -4.18
CA ARG A 82 -1.50 -6.10 -3.26
C ARG A 82 -0.30 -5.81 -2.36
N LEU A 83 0.30 -6.87 -1.80
CA LEU A 83 1.46 -6.73 -0.92
C LEU A 83 2.66 -6.15 -1.67
N SER A 84 2.86 -6.47 -2.95
CA SER A 84 3.96 -5.90 -3.74
C SER A 84 3.73 -4.41 -4.05
N PHE A 85 2.51 -3.98 -4.38
CA PHE A 85 2.21 -2.55 -4.54
C PHE A 85 2.35 -1.77 -3.24
N LEU A 86 1.93 -2.34 -2.11
CA LEU A 86 2.13 -1.71 -0.80
C LEU A 86 3.61 -1.61 -0.43
N ALA A 87 4.43 -2.59 -0.82
CA ALA A 87 5.89 -2.52 -0.68
C ALA A 87 6.49 -1.37 -1.51
N VAL A 88 6.04 -1.21 -2.77
CA VAL A 88 6.47 -0.09 -3.63
C VAL A 88 6.07 1.25 -3.02
N ALA A 89 4.85 1.36 -2.48
CA ALA A 89 4.41 2.56 -1.77
C ALA A 89 5.31 2.86 -0.56
N ALA A 90 5.68 1.86 0.22
CA ALA A 90 6.59 2.03 1.37
C ALA A 90 7.98 2.53 0.93
N PHE A 91 8.54 2.00 -0.15
CA PHE A 91 9.81 2.48 -0.70
C PHE A 91 9.72 3.89 -1.28
N ALA A 92 8.62 4.24 -1.95
CA ALA A 92 8.38 5.59 -2.44
C ALA A 92 8.28 6.60 -1.29
N ALA A 93 7.63 6.23 -0.18
CA ALA A 93 7.58 7.05 1.03
C ALA A 93 8.97 7.24 1.64
N ALA A 94 9.75 6.15 1.77
CA ALA A 94 11.15 6.21 2.23
C ALA A 94 11.99 7.16 1.36
N ALA A 95 11.87 7.05 0.03
CA ALA A 95 12.55 7.93 -0.91
C ALA A 95 12.15 9.40 -0.71
N GLY A 96 10.88 9.68 -0.43
CA GLY A 96 10.39 11.03 -0.17
C GLY A 96 11.04 11.69 1.03
N TRP A 97 11.20 10.95 2.13
CA TRP A 97 11.91 11.45 3.31
C TRP A 97 13.42 11.54 3.11
N VAL A 98 14.06 10.57 2.44
CA VAL A 98 15.50 10.61 2.14
C VAL A 98 15.86 11.80 1.26
N LEU A 99 15.06 12.05 0.22
CA LEU A 99 15.29 13.14 -0.72
C LEU A 99 14.76 14.49 -0.22
N ALA A 100 14.08 14.50 0.93
CA ALA A 100 13.33 15.66 1.43
C ALA A 100 12.44 16.28 0.33
N HIS A 101 11.76 15.42 -0.44
CA HIS A 101 10.92 15.83 -1.56
C HIS A 101 9.46 15.38 -1.35
N PRO A 102 8.45 16.24 -1.57
CA PRO A 102 7.04 15.90 -1.36
C PRO A 102 6.50 14.88 -2.37
N LEU A 103 6.93 14.97 -3.64
CA LEU A 103 6.36 14.14 -4.71
C LEU A 103 6.39 12.63 -4.42
N PRO A 104 7.51 12.00 -4.00
CA PRO A 104 7.51 10.57 -3.71
C PRO A 104 6.55 10.16 -2.58
N ILE A 105 6.33 11.03 -1.57
CA ILE A 105 5.36 10.77 -0.48
C ILE A 105 3.93 10.80 -1.02
N VAL A 106 3.61 11.80 -1.86
CA VAL A 106 2.29 11.90 -2.51
C VAL A 106 2.04 10.68 -3.41
N VAL A 107 3.05 10.30 -4.20
CA VAL A 107 2.99 9.10 -5.05
C VAL A 107 2.77 7.84 -4.21
N ALA A 108 3.46 7.69 -3.08
CA ALA A 108 3.26 6.57 -2.17
C ALA A 108 1.82 6.47 -1.66
N LEU A 109 1.22 7.59 -1.26
CA LEU A 109 -0.18 7.65 -0.81
C LEU A 109 -1.15 7.28 -1.94
N ILE A 110 -0.91 7.75 -3.16
CA ILE A 110 -1.72 7.39 -4.33
C ILE A 110 -1.62 5.90 -4.63
N ILE A 111 -0.40 5.34 -4.68
CA ILE A 111 -0.19 3.91 -4.92
C ILE A 111 -0.95 3.09 -3.87
N ALA A 112 -0.77 3.38 -2.59
CA ALA A 112 -1.44 2.66 -1.51
C ALA A 112 -2.97 2.82 -1.56
N GLY A 113 -3.47 4.02 -1.84
CA GLY A 113 -4.90 4.28 -1.94
C GLY A 113 -5.56 3.54 -3.09
N VAL A 114 -4.97 3.64 -4.30
CA VAL A 114 -5.48 2.99 -5.51
C VAL A 114 -5.40 1.47 -5.37
N ASP A 115 -4.28 0.92 -4.92
CA ASP A 115 -4.08 -0.52 -4.73
C ASP A 115 -5.15 -1.15 -3.81
N VAL A 116 -5.44 -0.48 -2.69
CA VAL A 116 -6.45 -0.96 -1.74
C VAL A 116 -7.85 -0.93 -2.35
N ILE A 117 -8.19 0.11 -3.12
CA ILE A 117 -9.49 0.22 -3.81
C ILE A 117 -9.62 -0.87 -4.87
N GLU A 118 -8.61 -1.00 -5.75
CA GLU A 118 -8.58 -1.95 -6.84
C GLU A 118 -8.64 -3.40 -6.32
N THR A 119 -7.79 -3.74 -5.36
CA THR A 119 -7.78 -5.08 -4.77
C THR A 119 -9.11 -5.41 -4.11
N SER A 120 -9.72 -4.47 -3.39
CA SER A 120 -11.02 -4.70 -2.75
C SER A 120 -12.13 -4.92 -3.77
N PHE A 121 -12.10 -4.18 -4.89
CA PHE A 121 -13.01 -4.36 -6.00
C PHE A 121 -12.83 -5.74 -6.67
N LEU A 122 -11.59 -6.13 -6.98
CA LEU A 122 -11.29 -7.42 -7.59
C LEU A 122 -11.73 -8.59 -6.71
N LEU A 123 -11.48 -8.52 -5.40
CA LEU A 123 -11.91 -9.55 -4.46
C LEU A 123 -13.45 -9.65 -4.37
N LEU A 124 -14.15 -8.52 -4.47
CA LEU A 124 -15.61 -8.51 -4.53
C LEU A 124 -16.11 -9.18 -5.82
N VAL A 125 -15.55 -8.83 -6.98
CA VAL A 125 -15.90 -9.42 -8.29
C VAL A 125 -15.67 -10.92 -8.30
N VAL A 126 -14.52 -11.38 -7.80
CA VAL A 126 -14.19 -12.82 -7.72
C VAL A 126 -15.16 -13.56 -6.81
N THR A 127 -15.58 -12.95 -5.70
CA THR A 127 -16.55 -13.53 -4.77
C THR A 127 -17.93 -13.66 -5.41
N VAL A 128 -18.37 -12.65 -6.18
CA VAL A 128 -19.66 -12.67 -6.88
C VAL A 128 -19.67 -13.72 -7.99
N ARG A 129 -18.59 -13.83 -8.78
CA ARG A 129 -18.50 -14.76 -9.93
C ARG A 129 -18.44 -16.25 -9.53
N ARG A 130 -18.04 -16.56 -8.29
CA ARG A 130 -18.01 -17.95 -7.78
C ARG A 130 -19.37 -18.45 -7.26
N ARG A 131 -20.37 -17.56 -7.12
CA ARG A 131 -21.76 -17.94 -6.82
C ARG A 131 -22.53 -18.13 -8.12
#